data_AF-A0A5K0WDC0-F1
#
_entry.id   AF-A0A5K0WDC0-F1
#
_cell.length_a   1.000
_cell.length_b   1.000
_cell.length_c   1.000
_cell.angle_alpha   90.00
_cell.angle_beta   90.00
_cell.angle_gamma   90.00
#
_symmetry.space_group_name_H-M   'P 1'
#
loop_
_entity.id
_entity.type
_entity.pdbx_description
1 polymer ?
#
loop_
_entity_poly.entity_id
_entity_poly.type
_entity_poly.pdbx_seq_one_letter_code
_entity_poly.pdbx_strand_id
1 'polypeptide(L)'
;PTFVQICKKGAVEQFSPLPYLATLLNCMLWILYGLPIVHPHSLLVITINGCGFAIELVYLMLFLIYSDRKQRLKIAVYLVLEFAFVAAVSAAVILLAHTHDRRSLIVGSLCVFFCCMMYAAPMSVM
;
A
#
# COMPACT_ATOMS: atom_id res chain seq x y z
N PRO A 1 -18.20 -1.95 13.30
CA PRO A 1 -16.94 -1.65 12.59
C PRO A 1 -15.87 -2.72 12.87
N THR A 2 -15.17 -3.20 11.83
CA THR A 2 -14.27 -4.36 11.88
C THR A 2 -13.19 -4.26 12.97
N PHE A 3 -12.37 -3.22 12.97
CA PHE A 3 -11.29 -3.08 13.96
C PHE A 3 -11.78 -2.89 15.40
N VAL A 4 -12.96 -2.29 15.59
CA VAL A 4 -13.59 -2.22 16.92
C VAL A 4 -13.93 -3.63 17.43
N GLN A 5 -14.36 -4.54 16.55
CA GLN A 5 -14.60 -5.93 16.92
C GLN A 5 -13.29 -6.66 17.24
N ILE A 6 -12.24 -6.45 16.44
CA ILE A 6 -10.92 -7.04 16.67
C ILE A 6 -10.38 -6.62 18.05
N CYS A 7 -10.42 -5.32 18.37
CA CYS A 7 -9.95 -4.83 19.67
C CYS A 7 -10.80 -5.34 20.84
N LYS A 8 -12.13 -5.38 20.70
CA LYS A 8 -13.03 -5.88 21.76
C LYS A 8 -12.85 -7.37 22.02
N LYS A 9 -12.60 -8.16 20.98
CA LYS A 9 -12.42 -9.61 21.08
C LYS A 9 -10.98 -10.02 21.37
N GLY A 10 -10.02 -9.14 21.16
CA GLY A 10 -8.59 -9.44 21.27
C GLY A 10 -8.10 -10.43 20.19
N ALA A 11 -8.85 -10.61 19.10
CA ALA A 11 -8.54 -11.57 18.04
C ALA A 11 -9.05 -11.09 16.69
N VAL A 12 -8.27 -11.36 15.63
CA VAL A 12 -8.63 -11.03 14.23
C VAL A 12 -9.66 -11.97 13.61
N GLU A 13 -9.92 -13.12 14.23
CA GLU A 13 -10.89 -14.14 13.77
C GLU A 13 -10.73 -14.49 12.28
N GLN A 14 -11.77 -14.28 11.46
CA GLN A 14 -11.82 -14.59 10.03
C GLN A 14 -11.42 -13.38 9.15
N PHE A 15 -11.04 -12.25 9.74
CA PHE A 15 -10.68 -11.06 8.97
C PHE A 15 -9.33 -11.27 8.27
N SER A 16 -9.30 -10.99 6.96
CA SER A 16 -8.10 -11.09 6.14
C SER A 16 -7.27 -9.81 6.22
N PRO A 17 -5.93 -9.90 6.34
CA PRO A 17 -5.04 -8.73 6.30
C PRO A 17 -4.78 -8.24 4.87
N LEU A 18 -5.15 -9.02 3.85
CA LEU A 18 -4.81 -8.74 2.45
C LEU A 18 -5.32 -7.40 1.90
N PRO A 19 -6.56 -6.95 2.21
CA PRO A 19 -7.02 -5.65 1.73
C PRO A 19 -6.18 -4.50 2.27
N TYR A 20 -5.71 -4.60 3.52
CA TYR A 20 -4.90 -3.56 4.17
C TYR A 20 -3.48 -3.53 3.59
N LEU A 21 -2.88 -4.70 3.34
CA LEU A 21 -1.60 -4.82 2.63
C LEU A 21 -1.68 -4.24 1.21
N ALA A 22 -2.71 -4.60 0.45
CA ALA A 22 -2.93 -4.09 -0.90
C ALA A 22 -3.10 -2.57 -0.93
N THR A 23 -3.87 -2.00 0.00
CA THR A 23 -4.05 -0.55 0.11
C THR A 23 -2.75 0.14 0.53
N LEU A 24 -1.98 -0.44 1.46
CA LEU A 24 -0.68 0.10 1.86
C LEU A 24 0.28 0.19 0.67
N LEU A 25 0.40 -0.88 -0.12
CA LEU A 25 1.20 -0.89 -1.35
C LEU A 25 0.72 0.17 -2.35
N ASN A 26 -0.58 0.30 -2.54
CA ASN A 26 -1.16 1.31 -3.43
C ASN A 26 -0.79 2.73 -2.97
N CYS A 27 -0.94 3.02 -1.67
CA CYS A 27 -0.54 4.31 -1.10
C CYS A 27 0.96 4.58 -1.28
N MET A 28 1.82 3.59 -1.06
CA MET A 28 3.27 3.76 -1.27
C MET A 28 3.62 4.10 -2.73
N LEU A 29 2.99 3.43 -3.70
CA LEU A 29 3.20 3.71 -5.12
C LEU A 29 2.72 5.12 -5.51
N TRP A 30 1.56 5.57 -4.99
CA TRP A 30 1.06 6.92 -5.24
C TRP A 30 1.88 8.00 -4.53
N ILE A 31 2.43 7.72 -3.35
CA ILE A 31 3.39 8.61 -2.69
C ILE A 31 4.63 8.75 -3.58
N LEU A 32 5.20 7.63 -4.07
CA LEU A 32 6.34 7.65 -4.99
C LEU A 32 6.03 8.46 -6.26
N TYR A 33 4.84 8.24 -6.85
CA TYR A 33 4.37 9.01 -8.01
C TYR A 33 4.35 10.51 -7.71
N GLY A 34 3.77 10.90 -6.57
CA GLY A 34 3.58 12.30 -6.21
C GLY A 34 4.87 13.05 -5.88
N LEU A 35 5.98 12.36 -5.61
CA LEU A 35 7.26 12.99 -5.30
C LEU A 35 7.72 13.90 -6.45
N PRO A 36 8.25 15.12 -6.18
CA PRO A 36 8.67 16.05 -7.23
C PRO A 36 9.72 15.51 -8.20
N ILE A 37 10.54 14.54 -7.76
CA ILE A 37 11.54 13.87 -8.60
C ILE A 37 10.91 12.96 -9.68
N VAL A 38 9.68 12.48 -9.44
CA VAL A 38 8.89 11.63 -10.35
C VAL A 38 7.89 12.49 -11.10
N HIS A 39 6.90 13.06 -10.40
CA HIS A 39 5.86 13.91 -10.99
C HIS A 39 5.76 15.27 -10.26
N PRO A 40 6.25 16.36 -10.88
CA PRO A 40 6.20 17.69 -10.28
C PRO A 40 4.77 18.15 -9.95
N HIS A 41 4.62 18.99 -8.91
CA HIS A 41 3.36 19.67 -8.55
C HIS A 41 2.19 18.76 -8.09
N SER A 42 2.48 17.58 -7.52
CA SER A 42 1.46 16.61 -7.07
C SER A 42 1.30 16.48 -5.55
N LEU A 43 1.42 17.59 -4.82
CA LEU A 43 1.37 17.59 -3.35
C LEU A 43 0.07 16.99 -2.79
N LEU A 44 -1.08 17.23 -3.42
CA LEU A 44 -2.36 16.67 -3.00
C LEU A 44 -2.40 15.14 -3.08
N VAL A 45 -1.68 14.54 -4.04
CA VAL A 45 -1.57 13.08 -4.17
C VAL A 45 -0.75 12.51 -3.02
N ILE A 46 0.34 13.20 -2.65
CA ILE A 46 1.17 12.81 -1.50
C ILE A 46 0.36 12.89 -0.21
N THR A 47 -0.37 13.97 0.04
CA THR A 47 -1.05 14.17 1.33
C THR A 47 -2.15 13.13 1.55
N ILE A 48 -2.99 12.87 0.55
CA ILE A 48 -4.08 11.89 0.69
C ILE A 48 -3.54 10.47 0.87
N ASN A 49 -2.53 10.07 0.08
CA ASN A 49 -1.95 8.74 0.18
C ASN A 49 -1.04 8.59 1.40
N GLY A 50 -0.41 9.66 1.88
CA GLY A 50 0.35 9.69 3.13
C GLY A 50 -0.56 9.48 4.34
N CYS A 51 -1.72 10.13 4.37
CA CYS A 51 -2.75 9.85 5.39
C CYS A 51 -3.26 8.41 5.30
N GLY A 52 -3.55 7.93 4.09
CA GLY A 52 -3.95 6.54 3.86
C GLY A 52 -2.92 5.54 4.36
N PHE A 53 -1.65 5.74 4.00
CA PHE A 53 -0.51 4.94 4.47
C PHE A 53 -0.44 4.89 6.01
N ALA A 54 -0.58 6.04 6.68
CA ALA A 54 -0.56 6.09 8.14
C ALA A 54 -1.73 5.31 8.77
N ILE A 55 -2.93 5.41 8.20
CA ILE A 55 -4.10 4.67 8.68
C ILE A 55 -3.92 3.15 8.47
N GLU A 56 -3.45 2.75 7.29
CA GLU A 56 -3.20 1.33 6.96
C GLU A 56 -2.10 0.73 7.85
N LEU A 57 -1.07 1.50 8.20
CA LEU A 57 -0.09 1.08 9.19
C LEU A 57 -0.72 0.82 10.56
N VAL A 58 -1.63 1.67 11.02
CA VAL A 58 -2.35 1.43 12.29
C VAL A 58 -3.17 0.15 12.21
N TYR A 59 -3.86 -0.09 11.10
CA TYR A 59 -4.62 -1.32 10.88
C TYR A 59 -3.75 -2.57 10.88
N LEU A 60 -2.63 -2.55 10.15
CA LEU A 60 -1.70 -3.67 10.11
C LEU A 60 -1.02 -3.90 11.46
N MET A 61 -0.74 -2.85 12.23
CA MET A 61 -0.24 -2.97 13.61
C MET A 61 -1.24 -3.67 14.52
N LEU A 62 -2.53 -3.32 14.44
CA LEU A 62 -3.58 -4.04 15.19
C LEU A 62 -3.66 -5.50 14.75
N PHE A 63 -3.54 -5.79 13.46
CA PHE A 63 -3.46 -7.17 12.97
C PHE A 63 -2.24 -7.90 13.54
N LEU A 64 -1.06 -7.28 13.58
CA LEU A 64 0.13 -7.88 14.16
C LEU A 64 -0.02 -8.16 15.67
N ILE A 65 -0.75 -7.30 16.41
CA ILE A 65 -1.00 -7.49 17.84
C ILE A 65 -2.00 -8.63 18.09
N TYR A 66 -3.09 -8.70 17.32
CA TYR A 66 -4.21 -9.61 17.60
C TYR A 66 -4.25 -10.88 16.74
N SER A 67 -3.29 -11.09 15.83
CA SER A 67 -3.17 -12.30 15.02
C SER A 67 -2.33 -13.39 15.69
N ASP A 68 -2.47 -14.64 15.22
CA ASP A 68 -1.60 -15.75 15.60
C ASP A 68 -0.20 -15.65 14.95
N ARG A 69 0.74 -16.48 15.40
CA ARG A 69 2.13 -16.44 14.90
C ARG A 69 2.25 -16.62 13.39
N LYS A 70 1.40 -17.47 12.78
CA LYS A 70 1.47 -17.72 11.33
C LYS A 70 1.02 -16.50 10.54
N GLN A 71 -0.11 -15.90 10.92
CA GLN A 71 -0.61 -14.71 10.25
C GLN A 71 0.29 -13.48 10.48
N ARG A 72 0.88 -13.33 11.68
CA ARG A 72 1.91 -12.31 11.94
C ARG A 72 3.11 -12.44 10.99
N LEU A 73 3.64 -13.66 10.84
CA LEU A 73 4.77 -13.91 9.94
C LEU A 73 4.38 -13.59 8.49
N LYS A 74 3.17 -13.99 8.08
CA LYS A 74 2.64 -13.68 6.74
C LYS A 74 2.62 -12.17 6.50
N ILE A 75 2.03 -11.39 7.41
CA ILE A 75 1.98 -9.91 7.30
C ILE A 75 3.39 -9.33 7.23
N ALA A 76 4.31 -9.74 8.11
CA ALA A 76 5.68 -9.25 8.12
C ALA A 76 6.41 -9.53 6.79
N VAL A 77 6.25 -10.73 6.22
CA VAL A 77 6.84 -11.09 4.92
C VAL A 77 6.28 -10.22 3.81
N TYR A 78 4.96 -10.02 3.74
CA TYR A 78 4.36 -9.13 2.73
C TYR A 78 4.86 -7.69 2.86
N LEU A 79 4.93 -7.15 4.07
CA LEU A 79 5.47 -5.81 4.30
C LEU A 79 6.89 -5.68 3.76
N VAL A 80 7.79 -6.63 4.09
CA VAL A 80 9.16 -6.61 3.57
C VAL A 80 9.18 -6.67 2.04
N LEU A 81 8.35 -7.52 1.43
CA LEU A 81 8.24 -7.63 -0.02
C LEU A 81 7.72 -6.33 -0.66
N GLU A 82 6.72 -5.69 -0.07
CA GLU A 82 6.14 -4.43 -0.55
C GLU A 82 7.15 -3.29 -0.48
N PHE A 83 7.83 -3.11 0.66
CA PHE A 83 8.88 -2.10 0.80
C PHE A 83 10.06 -2.37 -0.15
N ALA A 84 10.49 -3.62 -0.28
CA ALA A 84 11.55 -4.00 -1.22
C ALA A 84 11.14 -3.74 -2.68
N PHE A 85 9.89 -4.06 -3.04
CA PHE A 85 9.34 -3.80 -4.36
C PHE A 85 9.30 -2.30 -4.67
N VAL A 86 8.74 -1.48 -3.77
CA VAL A 86 8.67 -0.02 -3.96
C VAL A 86 10.07 0.58 -4.02
N ALA A 87 11.01 0.12 -3.19
CA ALA A 87 12.41 0.56 -3.24
C ALA A 87 13.07 0.20 -4.58
N ALA A 88 12.86 -1.02 -5.08
CA ALA A 88 13.37 -1.46 -6.37
C ALA A 88 12.79 -0.64 -7.54
N VAL A 89 11.47 -0.39 -7.54
CA VAL A 89 10.82 0.48 -8.54
C VAL A 89 11.39 1.89 -8.46
N SER A 90 11.53 2.45 -7.25
CA SER A 90 12.10 3.79 -7.05
C SER A 90 13.52 3.90 -7.61
N ALA A 91 14.37 2.94 -7.28
CA ALA A 91 15.75 2.89 -7.77
C ALA A 91 15.80 2.74 -9.30
N ALA A 92 15.02 1.82 -9.87
CA ALA A 92 14.95 1.62 -11.31
C ALA A 92 14.50 2.89 -12.05
N VAL A 93 13.46 3.58 -11.55
CA VAL A 93 12.94 4.81 -12.16
C VAL A 93 13.94 5.96 -12.07
N ILE A 94 14.61 6.13 -10.92
CA ILE A 94 15.59 7.21 -10.75
C ILE A 94 16.83 6.98 -11.62
N LEU A 95 17.30 5.73 -11.71
CA LEU A 95 18.53 5.37 -12.43
C LEU A 95 18.34 5.25 -13.94
N LEU A 96 17.20 4.71 -14.40
CA LEU A 96 16.99 4.37 -15.81
C LEU A 96 16.16 5.40 -16.58
N ALA A 97 15.37 6.24 -15.89
CA ALA A 97 14.58 7.29 -16.52
C ALA A 97 15.12 8.68 -16.13
N HIS A 98 15.58 9.43 -17.12
CA HIS A 98 16.21 10.75 -16.91
C HIS A 98 15.25 11.93 -17.04
N THR A 99 14.04 11.73 -17.58
CA THR A 99 13.02 12.78 -17.72
C THR A 99 11.84 12.56 -16.78
N HIS A 100 11.25 13.65 -16.29
CA HIS A 100 10.05 13.61 -15.47
C HIS A 100 8.89 12.89 -16.17
N ASP A 101 8.69 13.11 -17.48
CA ASP A 101 7.63 12.47 -18.24
C ASP A 101 7.75 10.94 -18.25
N ARG A 102 8.98 10.40 -18.44
CA ARG A 102 9.21 8.95 -18.41
C ARG A 102 9.01 8.37 -17.02
N ARG A 103 9.51 9.05 -15.98
CA ARG A 103 9.33 8.62 -14.59
C ARG A 103 7.86 8.57 -14.21
N SER A 104 7.14 9.64 -14.53
CA SER A 104 5.70 9.78 -14.33
C SER A 104 4.92 8.69 -15.04
N LEU A 105 5.23 8.42 -16.31
CA LEU A 105 4.54 7.39 -17.09
C LEU A 105 4.77 5.99 -16.48
N ILE A 106 6.01 5.63 -16.16
CA ILE A 106 6.33 4.31 -15.59
C ILE A 106 5.63 4.10 -14.24
N VAL A 107 5.81 5.03 -13.29
CA VAL A 107 5.24 4.90 -11.95
C VAL A 107 3.72 5.03 -12.00
N GLY A 108 3.19 5.96 -12.82
CA GLY A 108 1.75 6.16 -12.99
C GLY A 108 1.05 4.95 -13.57
N SER A 109 1.63 4.28 -14.58
CA SER A 109 1.09 3.04 -15.12
C SER A 109 1.02 1.93 -14.07
N LEU A 110 2.04 1.79 -13.22
CA LEU A 110 2.02 0.85 -12.10
C LEU A 110 0.91 1.22 -11.10
N CYS A 111 0.79 2.49 -10.71
CA CYS A 111 -0.26 2.95 -9.80
C CYS A 111 -1.65 2.61 -10.32
N VAL A 112 -1.93 2.90 -11.60
CA VAL A 112 -3.21 2.59 -12.24
C VAL A 112 -3.47 1.09 -12.26
N PHE A 113 -2.49 0.28 -12.65
CA PHE A 113 -2.61 -1.17 -12.67
C PHE A 113 -3.01 -1.76 -11.31
N PHE A 114 -2.28 -1.40 -10.24
CA PHE A 114 -2.59 -1.86 -8.89
C PHE A 114 -3.92 -1.32 -8.38
N CYS A 115 -4.26 -0.06 -8.71
CA CYS A 115 -5.56 0.51 -8.37
C CYS A 115 -6.71 -0.27 -9.01
N CYS A 116 -6.60 -0.61 -10.31
CA CYS A 116 -7.57 -1.44 -11.00
C CYS A 116 -7.73 -2.83 -10.36
N MET A 117 -6.62 -3.47 -9.95
CA MET A 117 -6.67 -4.75 -9.24
C MET A 117 -7.45 -4.68 -7.92
N MET A 118 -7.34 -3.56 -7.18
CA MET A 118 -8.07 -3.40 -5.93
C MET A 118 -9.59 -3.40 -6.13
N TYR A 119 -10.09 -3.00 -7.31
CA TYR A 119 -11.53 -3.08 -7.62
C TYR A 119 -12.06 -4.52 -7.80
N ALA A 120 -11.19 -5.53 -7.85
CA ALA A 120 -11.63 -6.92 -7.78
C ALA A 120 -12.34 -7.23 -6.45
N ALA A 121 -11.91 -6.62 -5.34
CA ALA A 121 -12.52 -6.84 -4.03
C ALA A 121 -14.01 -6.42 -3.97
N PRO A 122 -14.41 -5.16 -4.28
CA PRO A 122 -15.82 -4.79 -4.28
C PRO A 122 -16.64 -5.56 -5.33
N MET A 123 -16.07 -5.90 -6.49
CA MET A 123 -16.73 -6.74 -7.49
C MET A 123 -17.03 -8.15 -7.00
N SER A 124 -16.23 -8.70 -6.08
CA SER A 124 -16.45 -10.06 -5.55
C SER A 124 -17.65 -10.18 -4.60
N VAL A 125 -18.21 -9.05 -4.18
CA VAL A 125 -19.32 -8.99 -3.20
C VAL A 125 -20.64 -8.53 -3.83
N MET A 126 -20.63 -8.18 -5.13
CA MET A 126 -21.83 -7.89 -5.95
C MET A 126 -22.28 -9.15 -6.68
#